data_AF-X1LES2-F1
#
_entry.id   AF-X1LES2-F1
#
_cell.length_a   1.000
_cell.length_b   1.000
_cell.length_c   1.000
_cell.angle_alpha   90.00
_cell.angle_beta   90.00
_cell.angle_gamma   90.00
#
_symmetry.space_group_name_H-M   'P 1'
#
loop_
_entity.id
_entity.type
_entity.pdbx_description
1 polymer ?
#
loop_
_entity_poly.entity_id
_entity_poly.type
_entity_poly.pdbx_seq_one_letter_code
_entity_poly.pdbx_strand_id
1 'polypeptide(L)'
;RLSKVIYRAWQLGCKFDAWSEYFNHQKWVSAFEEHGLDISFYANRRRTVDETLPWDHIDTGVTRKFLETEYHNLWQAKETPNCSHGKCNACGLQRWSIACREKYKTGITNPILLTD
;
A
#
# COMPACT_ATOMS: atom_id res chain seq x y z
N ARG A 1 -9.80 -11.18 -17.37
CA ARG A 1 -11.10 -10.46 -17.33
C ARG A 1 -10.87 -8.94 -17.45
N LEU A 2 -10.21 -8.30 -16.48
CA LEU A 2 -9.94 -6.85 -16.47
C LEU A 2 -9.04 -6.38 -17.64
N SER A 3 -8.14 -7.24 -18.14
CA SER A 3 -7.28 -6.93 -19.30
C SER A 3 -8.06 -6.48 -20.54
N LYS A 4 -9.27 -7.02 -20.78
CA LYS A 4 -10.12 -6.61 -21.90
C LYS A 4 -10.60 -5.17 -21.76
N VAL A 5 -11.00 -4.77 -20.54
CA VAL A 5 -11.38 -3.38 -20.22
C VAL A 5 -10.22 -2.42 -20.44
N ILE A 6 -9.03 -2.76 -19.95
CA ILE A 6 -7.84 -1.91 -20.14
C ILE A 6 -7.53 -1.73 -21.63
N TYR A 7 -7.56 -2.82 -22.39
CA TYR A 7 -7.36 -2.76 -23.84
C TYR A 7 -8.41 -1.89 -24.54
N ARG A 8 -9.68 -2.02 -24.14
CA ARG A 8 -10.78 -1.22 -24.69
C ARG A 8 -10.65 0.26 -24.34
N ALA A 9 -10.32 0.59 -23.10
CA ALA A 9 -10.06 1.98 -22.68
C ALA A 9 -8.94 2.61 -23.54
N TRP A 10 -7.85 1.87 -23.77
CA TRP A 10 -6.79 2.32 -24.69
C TRP A 10 -7.29 2.56 -26.12
N GLN A 11 -8.13 1.67 -26.68
CA GLN A 11 -8.75 1.87 -28.00
C GLN A 11 -9.66 3.11 -28.05
N LEU A 12 -10.31 3.47 -26.94
CA LEU A 12 -11.08 4.71 -26.80
C LEU A 12 -10.19 5.95 -26.64
N GLY A 13 -8.87 5.77 -26.60
CA GLY A 13 -7.89 6.83 -26.51
C GLY A 13 -7.54 7.25 -25.09
N CYS A 14 -7.81 6.41 -24.08
CA CYS A 14 -7.28 6.60 -22.72
C CYS A 14 -5.76 6.43 -22.74
N LYS A 15 -5.04 7.49 -22.37
CA LYS A 15 -3.58 7.58 -22.29
C LYS A 15 -3.22 8.74 -21.38
N PHE A 16 -2.14 8.59 -20.61
CA PHE A 16 -1.70 9.59 -19.63
C PHE A 16 -2.78 9.93 -18.57
N ASP A 17 -3.64 8.97 -18.22
CA ASP A 17 -4.75 9.14 -17.26
C ASP A 17 -4.30 9.44 -15.82
N ALA A 18 -3.00 9.38 -15.52
CA ALA A 18 -2.44 9.84 -14.24
C ALA A 18 -2.49 11.38 -14.10
N TRP A 19 -2.61 12.11 -15.21
CA TRP A 19 -2.75 13.56 -15.25
C TRP A 19 -4.22 13.93 -15.46
N SER A 20 -4.75 14.77 -14.57
CA SER A 20 -6.18 15.11 -14.51
C SER A 20 -6.72 15.71 -15.81
N GLU A 21 -5.90 16.45 -16.55
CA GLU A 21 -6.26 17.07 -17.83
C GLU A 21 -6.46 16.08 -18.98
N TYR A 22 -5.89 14.87 -18.87
CA TYR A 22 -6.05 13.81 -19.87
C TYR A 22 -7.04 12.73 -19.43
N PHE A 23 -7.31 12.64 -18.12
CA PHE A 23 -8.24 11.66 -17.57
C PHE A 23 -9.66 11.85 -18.12
N ASN A 24 -10.20 10.80 -18.71
CA ASN A 24 -11.58 10.79 -19.21
C ASN A 24 -12.37 9.64 -18.57
N HIS A 25 -13.11 9.96 -17.51
CA HIS A 25 -13.94 9.01 -16.78
C HIS A 25 -14.97 8.29 -17.67
N GLN A 26 -15.60 9.00 -18.60
CA GLN A 26 -16.66 8.44 -19.44
C GLN A 26 -16.16 7.28 -20.32
N LYS A 27 -14.94 7.39 -20.85
CA LYS A 27 -14.32 6.31 -21.64
C LYS A 27 -14.08 5.07 -20.81
N TRP A 28 -13.67 5.23 -19.55
CA TRP A 28 -13.53 4.12 -18.62
C TRP A 28 -14.87 3.47 -18.33
N VAL A 29 -15.91 4.25 -18.00
CA VAL A 29 -17.28 3.74 -17.78
C VAL A 29 -17.73 2.89 -18.98
N SER A 30 -17.62 3.41 -20.20
CA SER A 30 -17.99 2.66 -21.41
C SER A 30 -17.19 1.36 -21.58
N ALA A 31 -15.88 1.39 -21.35
CA ALA A 31 -15.04 0.18 -21.44
C ALA A 31 -15.42 -0.90 -20.41
N PHE A 32 -15.85 -0.50 -19.20
CA PHE A 32 -16.33 -1.41 -18.16
C PHE A 32 -17.70 -2.00 -18.53
N GLU A 33 -18.65 -1.16 -18.97
CA GLU A 33 -20.00 -1.56 -19.39
C GLU A 33 -19.99 -2.54 -20.56
N GLU A 34 -19.18 -2.27 -21.59
CA GLU A 34 -19.04 -3.15 -22.77
C GLU A 34 -18.55 -4.58 -22.42
N HIS A 35 -17.88 -4.73 -21.28
CA HIS A 35 -17.38 -6.02 -20.80
C HIS A 35 -18.17 -6.56 -19.60
N GLY A 36 -19.30 -5.96 -19.26
CA GLY A 36 -20.18 -6.42 -18.19
C GLY A 36 -19.51 -6.40 -16.81
N LEU A 37 -18.60 -5.45 -16.58
CA LEU A 37 -17.93 -5.29 -15.30
C LEU A 37 -18.41 -4.02 -14.61
N ASP A 38 -18.70 -4.12 -13.32
CA ASP A 38 -19.01 -2.96 -12.49
C ASP A 38 -17.72 -2.23 -12.11
N ILE A 39 -17.57 -0.99 -12.58
CA ILE A 39 -16.42 -0.13 -12.25
C ILE A 39 -16.35 0.19 -10.75
N SER A 40 -17.49 0.29 -10.08
CA SER A 40 -17.56 0.67 -8.67
C SER A 40 -16.98 -0.42 -7.77
N PHE A 41 -17.13 -1.70 -8.14
CA PHE A 41 -16.43 -2.81 -7.49
C PHE A 41 -14.90 -2.61 -7.47
N TYR A 42 -14.31 -2.09 -8.55
CA TYR A 42 -12.85 -1.93 -8.62
C TYR A 42 -12.36 -0.66 -7.91
N ALA A 43 -13.13 0.43 -8.01
CA ALA A 43 -12.78 1.72 -7.43
C ALA A 43 -13.05 1.81 -5.92
N ASN A 44 -14.15 1.22 -5.45
CA ASN A 44 -14.70 1.51 -4.12
C ASN A 44 -14.66 0.32 -3.16
N ARG A 45 -14.23 -0.88 -3.60
CA ARG A 45 -14.23 -2.05 -2.72
C ARG A 45 -13.25 -1.86 -1.57
N ARG A 46 -13.78 -2.01 -0.36
CA ARG A 46 -12.98 -2.14 0.86
C ARG A 46 -12.21 -3.47 0.81
N ARG A 47 -10.89 -3.37 0.95
CA ARG A 47 -9.99 -4.54 1.06
C ARG A 47 -9.79 -4.85 2.53
N THR A 48 -9.86 -6.13 2.88
CA THR A 48 -9.58 -6.58 4.24
C THR A 48 -8.09 -6.87 4.40
N VAL A 49 -7.59 -6.90 5.63
CA VAL A 49 -6.15 -7.14 5.90
C VAL A 49 -5.72 -8.58 5.59
N ASP A 50 -6.67 -9.52 5.58
CA ASP A 50 -6.48 -10.93 5.24
C ASP A 50 -6.58 -11.21 3.73
N GLU A 51 -6.98 -10.23 2.91
CA GLU A 51 -7.06 -10.39 1.47
C GLU A 51 -5.65 -10.63 0.87
N THR A 52 -5.58 -11.58 -0.07
CA THR A 52 -4.40 -11.73 -0.92
C THR A 52 -4.44 -10.69 -2.04
N LEU A 53 -3.46 -9.79 -2.06
CA LEU A 53 -3.37 -8.70 -3.03
C LEU A 53 -2.56 -9.14 -4.26
N PRO A 54 -2.85 -8.60 -5.45
CA PRO A 54 -2.09 -8.90 -6.66
C PRO A 54 -0.58 -8.64 -6.56
N TRP A 55 -0.17 -7.73 -5.66
CA TRP A 55 1.22 -7.33 -5.41
C TRP A 55 1.83 -7.97 -4.15
N ASP A 56 1.13 -8.89 -3.47
CA ASP A 56 1.65 -9.53 -2.24
C ASP A 56 2.94 -10.33 -2.44
N HIS A 57 3.28 -10.67 -3.69
CA HIS A 57 4.52 -11.35 -4.05
C HIS A 57 5.74 -10.42 -4.14
N ILE A 58 5.55 -9.10 -4.00
CA ILE A 58 6.64 -8.11 -4.08
C ILE A 58 7.21 -7.91 -2.67
N ASP A 59 8.46 -8.34 -2.45
CA ASP A 59 9.17 -8.08 -1.19
C ASP A 59 9.86 -6.70 -1.23
N THR A 60 9.36 -5.74 -0.45
CA THR A 60 9.96 -4.40 -0.29
C THR A 60 10.92 -4.33 0.91
N GLY A 61 11.13 -5.45 1.61
CA GLY A 61 11.86 -5.55 2.86
C GLY A 61 11.03 -5.20 4.11
N VAL A 62 9.97 -4.41 3.95
CA VAL A 62 8.99 -4.10 5.00
C VAL A 62 8.05 -5.30 5.20
N THR A 63 7.80 -5.67 6.45
CA THR A 63 6.94 -6.82 6.78
C THR A 63 5.46 -6.48 6.65
N ARG A 64 4.66 -7.47 6.22
CA ARG A 64 3.19 -7.36 6.18
C ARG A 64 2.60 -6.92 7.52
N LYS A 65 3.07 -7.52 8.62
CA LYS A 65 2.65 -7.16 9.99
C LYS A 65 2.84 -5.68 10.32
N PHE A 66 3.95 -5.09 9.88
CA PHE A 66 4.17 -3.65 10.06
C PHE A 66 3.16 -2.83 9.27
N LEU A 67 2.94 -3.15 7.98
CA LEU A 67 1.95 -2.46 7.15
C LEU A 67 0.52 -2.58 7.68
N GLU A 68 0.14 -3.74 8.24
CA GLU A 68 -1.15 -3.95 8.91
C GLU A 68 -1.29 -3.05 10.14
N THR A 69 -0.22 -2.92 10.94
CA THR A 69 -0.18 -2.02 12.10
C THR A 69 -0.32 -0.56 11.66
N GLU A 70 0.39 -0.14 10.61
CA GLU A 70 0.29 1.21 10.06
C GLU A 70 -1.10 1.52 9.50
N TYR A 71 -1.73 0.54 8.85
CA TYR A 71 -3.10 0.67 8.38
C TYR A 71 -4.07 0.89 9.55
N HIS A 72 -3.89 0.20 10.68
CA HIS A 72 -4.69 0.43 11.89
C HIS A 72 -4.41 1.80 12.53
N ASN A 73 -3.14 2.20 12.61
CA ASN A 73 -2.74 3.50 13.14
C ASN A 73 -3.35 4.65 12.33
N LEU A 74 -3.40 4.54 11.00
CA LEU A 74 -4.03 5.51 10.09
C LEU A 74 -5.48 5.82 10.51
N TRP A 75 -6.28 4.78 10.77
CA TRP A 75 -7.69 4.95 11.17
C TRP A 75 -7.87 5.54 12.57
N GLN A 76 -6.81 5.52 13.38
CA GLN A 76 -6.77 6.13 14.71
C GLN A 76 -6.10 7.51 14.70
N ALA A 77 -5.73 8.04 13.52
CA ALA A 77 -4.91 9.25 13.38
C ALA A 77 -3.63 9.21 14.24
N LYS A 78 -3.08 8.01 14.44
CA LYS A 78 -1.86 7.79 15.21
C LYS A 78 -0.66 7.82 14.27
N GLU A 79 0.32 8.66 14.58
CA GLU A 79 1.54 8.75 13.81
C GLU A 79 2.58 7.73 14.24
N THR A 80 3.34 7.26 13.27
CA THR A 80 4.53 6.44 13.51
C THR A 80 5.76 7.33 13.61
N PRO A 81 6.50 7.30 14.73
CA PRO A 81 7.63 8.20 14.94
C PRO A 81 8.72 8.07 13.88
N ASN A 82 9.41 9.16 13.60
CA ASN A 82 10.52 9.15 12.65
C ASN A 82 11.71 8.33 13.18
N CYS A 83 11.89 7.14 12.63
CA CYS A 83 12.97 6.25 13.01
C CYS A 83 14.34 6.65 12.43
N SER A 84 14.51 7.72 11.65
CA SER A 84 15.84 8.19 11.25
C SER A 84 16.62 8.76 12.44
N HIS A 85 15.95 9.54 13.29
CA HIS A 85 16.51 10.14 14.50
C HIS A 85 16.00 9.48 15.81
N GLY A 86 14.89 8.74 15.76
CA GLY A 86 14.26 8.11 16.93
C GLY A 86 14.69 6.67 17.23
N LYS A 87 13.83 5.88 17.87
CA LYS A 87 13.99 4.41 18.01
C LYS A 87 13.65 3.71 16.69
N CYS A 88 14.16 2.48 16.48
CA CYS A 88 13.77 1.67 15.33
C CYS A 88 12.28 1.29 15.43
N ASN A 89 11.52 1.47 14.35
CA ASN A 89 10.10 1.06 14.28
C ASN A 89 9.91 -0.44 13.98
N ALA A 90 11.02 -1.19 13.85
CA ALA A 90 11.01 -2.62 13.54
C ALA A 90 10.22 -3.00 12.27
N CYS A 91 10.22 -2.14 11.24
CA CYS A 91 9.38 -2.32 10.05
C CYS A 91 9.71 -3.55 9.20
N GLY A 92 10.90 -4.16 9.35
CA GLY A 92 11.37 -5.30 8.57
C GLY A 92 12.70 -5.06 7.87
N LEU A 93 13.04 -3.79 7.61
CA LEU A 93 14.27 -3.38 6.94
C LEU A 93 15.55 -3.74 7.71
N GLN A 94 15.46 -3.97 9.02
CA GLN A 94 16.58 -4.49 9.82
C GLN A 94 17.11 -5.85 9.33
N ARG A 95 16.34 -6.59 8.53
CA ARG A 95 16.78 -7.83 7.88
C ARG A 95 17.70 -7.57 6.68
N TRP A 96 17.62 -6.39 6.07
CA TRP A 96 18.26 -6.03 4.80
C TRP A 96 19.34 -4.94 4.96
N SER A 97 19.09 -3.92 5.77
CA SER A 97 19.99 -2.78 5.98
C SER A 97 20.80 -2.93 7.26
N ILE A 98 22.13 -2.80 7.15
CA ILE A 98 23.06 -2.83 8.30
C ILE A 98 22.72 -1.70 9.28
N ALA A 99 22.49 -0.48 8.80
CA ALA A 99 22.16 0.66 9.65
C ALA A 99 20.86 0.43 10.44
N CYS A 100 19.83 -0.14 9.79
CA CYS A 100 18.59 -0.51 10.48
C CYS A 100 18.80 -1.64 11.49
N ARG A 101 19.66 -2.61 11.18
CA ARG A 101 19.98 -3.74 12.06
C ARG A 101 20.61 -3.30 13.36
N GLU A 102 21.61 -2.42 13.30
CA GLU A 102 22.25 -1.89 14.49
C GLU A 102 21.29 -1.05 15.33
N LYS A 103 20.49 -0.19 14.68
CA LYS A 103 19.46 0.61 15.35
C LYS A 103 18.36 -0.22 16.02
N TYR A 104 18.00 -1.35 15.43
CA TYR A 104 17.03 -2.29 16.01
C TYR A 104 17.58 -2.93 17.29
N LYS A 105 18.86 -3.37 17.27
CA LYS A 105 19.51 -3.97 18.44
C LYS A 105 19.60 -2.99 19.61
N THR A 106 20.05 -1.75 19.36
CA THR A 106 20.20 -0.74 20.41
C THR A 106 18.86 -0.34 21.04
N GLY A 107 17.76 -0.43 20.28
CA GLY A 107 16.40 -0.21 20.79
C GLY A 107 15.87 -1.33 21.69
N ILE A 108 16.36 -2.57 21.54
CA ILE A 108 15.97 -3.73 22.37
C ILE A 108 16.76 -3.78 23.67
N THR A 109 18.05 -3.40 23.64
CA THR A 109 18.96 -3.51 24.79
C THR A 109 18.78 -2.45 25.87
N ASN A 110 17.70 -1.66 25.83
CA ASN A 110 17.36 -0.71 26.88
C ASN A 110 16.01 -1.08 27.53
N PRO A 111 15.99 -2.04 28.47
CA PRO A 111 14.77 -2.51 29.13
C PRO A 111 14.26 -1.57 30.25
N ILE A 112 14.78 -0.35 30.36
CA ILE A 112 14.30 0.61 31.35
C ILE A 112 13.26 1.51 30.67
N LEU A 113 12.01 1.04 30.71
CA LEU A 113 10.75 1.78 30.90
C LEU A 113 9.57 0.81 30.73
N LEU A 114 9.63 -0.32 31.44
CA LEU A 114 8.46 -1.05 31.94
C LEU A 114 8.48 -0.91 33.46
N THR A 115 8.25 0.30 33.94
CA THR A 115 7.82 0.57 35.32
C THR A 115 6.88 1.75 35.25
N ASP A 116 5.67 1.48 35.77
CA ASP A 116 4.49 2.32 36.02
C ASP A 116 3.50 2.50 34.84
#